data_AF-A0A537JNZ7-F1
#
_entry.id   AF-A0A537JNZ7-F1
#
_cell.length_a   1.000
_cell.length_b   1.000
_cell.length_c   1.000
_cell.angle_alpha   90.00
_cell.angle_beta   90.00
_cell.angle_gamma   90.00
#
_symmetry.space_group_name_H-M   'P 1'
#
loop_
_entity.id
_entity.type
_entity.pdbx_description
1 polymer ?
#
loop_
_entity_poly.entity_id
_entity_poly.type
_entity_poly.pdbx_seq_one_letter_code
_entity_poly.pdbx_strand_id
1 'polypeptide(L)'
;MLYTHYFGFLVLGSQVLYLAPRLRRDRQTVIAAMLALAGVLLLFLPWAPAFVNQAVSGRGWPTFRPSAGPAAVVEMLGLFSFGGELFGAAGYFHVAHLSPWMALLLTLPFLALVGAGIYALRGERAWCLACYWAAPIAAAVVVSQRTNIFYPRYFSFLAPAWALLMAAGMDLVARSLPRLPSLRPLSRPAIAMGVVIAVLAVNAPVINGYSWEGNDTYNWRAAAEVVTAEAAPNDYLLFVPGFAQTPFEYYYKGSMERRPLWPVENYLMVRVKKKPDPAIGKSWVLGLAKAHPRLWIVATVPLPDSAFIRLRALLAPGFAGGRQWDFHYVYVYELRSLGYKAQAARP
;
A
#
# COMPACT_ATOMS: atom_id res chain seq x y z
N MET A 1 6.49 -10.27 7.54
CA MET A 1 6.97 -8.96 7.04
C MET A 1 7.86 -9.11 5.82
N LEU A 2 9.01 -9.80 5.87
CA LEU A 2 9.91 -9.90 4.71
C LEU A 2 9.31 -10.56 3.45
N TYR A 3 8.39 -11.53 3.60
CA TYR A 3 7.72 -12.18 2.46
C TYR A 3 6.60 -11.33 1.84
N THR A 4 6.01 -10.40 2.60
CA THR A 4 4.93 -9.50 2.14
C THR A 4 5.42 -8.11 1.80
N HIS A 5 6.56 -7.70 2.37
CA HIS A 5 7.04 -6.34 2.36
C HIS A 5 8.57 -6.27 2.46
N TYR A 6 9.24 -6.08 1.31
CA TYR A 6 10.72 -6.09 1.23
C TYR A 6 11.43 -4.99 2.01
N PHE A 7 10.72 -3.93 2.40
CA PHE A 7 11.26 -2.91 3.29
C PHE A 7 11.63 -3.45 4.67
N GLY A 8 11.13 -4.64 5.06
CA GLY A 8 11.59 -5.32 6.27
C GLY A 8 13.10 -5.60 6.28
N PHE A 9 13.77 -5.71 5.13
CA PHE A 9 15.23 -5.87 5.07
C PHE A 9 15.96 -4.62 5.58
N LEU A 10 15.34 -3.45 5.48
CA LEU A 10 15.90 -2.22 6.04
C LEU A 10 15.97 -2.28 7.57
N VAL A 11 15.09 -3.04 8.22
CA VAL A 11 15.17 -3.29 9.68
C VAL A 11 16.45 -4.06 10.00
N LEU A 12 16.82 -5.08 9.22
CA LEU A 12 18.07 -5.80 9.44
C LEU A 12 19.27 -4.85 9.31
N GLY A 13 19.26 -3.95 8.33
CA GLY A 13 20.25 -2.88 8.21
C GLY A 13 20.27 -1.95 9.43
N SER A 14 19.10 -1.59 9.97
CA SER A 14 19.01 -0.77 11.18
C SER A 14 19.59 -1.46 12.43
N GLN A 15 19.49 -2.79 12.52
CA GLN A 15 20.10 -3.56 13.61
C GLN A 15 21.64 -3.49 13.55
N VAL A 16 22.23 -3.51 12.36
CA VAL A 16 23.69 -3.33 12.19
C VAL A 16 24.12 -1.94 12.65
N LEU A 17 23.37 -0.89 12.31
CA LEU A 17 23.64 0.49 12.76
C LEU A 17 23.55 0.63 14.28
N TYR A 18 22.58 -0.03 14.90
CA TYR A 18 22.46 -0.09 16.35
C TYR A 18 23.71 -0.72 17.02
N LEU A 19 24.31 -1.75 16.40
CA LEU A 19 25.50 -2.41 16.93
C LEU A 19 26.79 -1.58 16.80
N ALA A 20 26.81 -0.53 15.96
CA ALA A 20 28.03 0.23 15.65
C ALA A 20 28.76 0.77 16.91
N PRO A 21 28.10 1.36 17.92
CA PRO A 21 28.77 1.80 19.15
C PRO A 21 29.34 0.65 20.00
N ARG A 22 28.83 -0.58 19.82
CA ARG A 22 29.22 -1.77 20.59
C ARG A 22 30.35 -2.59 19.96
N LEU A 23 30.64 -2.38 18.67
CA LEU A 23 31.69 -3.09 17.92
C LEU A 23 33.04 -3.16 18.66
N ARG A 24 33.39 -2.11 19.43
CA ARG A 24 34.66 -2.03 20.17
C ARG A 24 34.54 -2.38 21.65
N ARG A 25 33.33 -2.34 22.23
CA ARG A 25 33.11 -2.48 23.68
C ARG A 25 32.71 -3.89 24.08
N ASP A 26 31.92 -4.56 23.25
CA ASP A 26 31.33 -5.86 23.60
C ASP A 26 31.30 -6.78 22.37
N ARG A 27 32.41 -7.49 22.16
CA ARG A 27 32.55 -8.42 21.04
C ARG A 27 31.58 -9.60 21.14
N GLN A 28 31.25 -10.06 22.34
CA GLN A 28 30.37 -11.21 22.52
C GLN A 28 28.94 -10.88 22.08
N THR A 29 28.42 -9.73 22.50
CA THR A 29 27.09 -9.28 22.05
C THR A 29 27.05 -9.04 20.54
N VAL A 30 28.11 -8.48 19.96
CA VAL A 30 28.19 -8.28 18.50
C VAL A 30 28.17 -9.62 17.76
N ILE A 31 28.98 -10.60 18.19
CA ILE A 31 29.01 -11.93 17.59
C ILE A 31 27.63 -12.59 17.72
N ALA A 32 27.02 -12.58 18.90
CA ALA A 32 25.70 -13.15 19.12
C ALA A 32 24.63 -12.50 18.22
N ALA A 33 24.65 -11.17 18.10
CA ALA A 33 23.73 -10.45 17.23
C ALA A 33 23.97 -10.76 15.73
N MET A 34 25.23 -10.86 15.30
CA MET A 34 25.56 -11.25 13.92
C MET A 34 25.15 -12.69 13.61
N LEU A 35 25.31 -13.61 14.57
CA LEU A 35 24.83 -14.99 14.45
C LEU A 35 23.29 -15.03 14.37
N ALA A 36 22.59 -14.21 15.17
CA ALA A 36 21.14 -14.10 15.09
C ALA A 36 20.68 -13.54 13.73
N LEU A 37 21.34 -12.50 13.21
CA LEU A 37 21.06 -11.96 11.88
C LEU A 37 21.33 -13.00 10.78
N ALA A 38 22.42 -13.76 10.87
CA ALA A 38 22.71 -14.85 9.96
C ALA A 38 21.65 -15.95 10.03
N GLY A 39 21.22 -16.34 11.24
CA GLY A 39 20.12 -17.28 11.45
C GLY A 39 18.82 -16.81 10.81
N VAL A 40 18.46 -15.53 10.95
CA VAL A 40 17.30 -14.93 10.27
C VAL A 40 17.47 -15.05 8.74
N LEU A 41 18.62 -14.67 8.18
CA LEU A 41 18.85 -14.78 6.74
C LEU A 41 18.75 -16.23 6.23
N LEU A 42 19.28 -17.19 6.98
CA LEU A 42 19.17 -18.62 6.66
C LEU A 42 17.71 -19.10 6.66
N LEU A 43 16.92 -18.70 7.66
CA LEU A 43 15.49 -19.01 7.71
C LEU A 43 14.70 -18.38 6.54
N PHE A 44 15.20 -17.28 5.98
CA PHE A 44 14.59 -16.61 4.82
C PHE A 44 15.08 -17.13 3.46
N LEU A 45 16.12 -17.96 3.43
CA LEU A 45 16.71 -18.47 2.19
C LEU A 45 15.69 -19.20 1.27
N PRO A 46 14.73 -20.01 1.78
CA PRO A 46 13.72 -20.64 0.93
C PRO A 46 12.85 -19.65 0.14
N TRP A 47 12.76 -18.39 0.58
CA TRP A 47 11.98 -17.34 -0.07
C TRP A 47 12.79 -16.52 -1.08
N ALA A 48 14.10 -16.77 -1.22
CA ALA A 48 14.96 -16.04 -2.15
C ALA A 48 14.47 -16.10 -3.62
N PRO A 49 13.97 -17.23 -4.16
CA PRO A 49 13.43 -17.27 -5.52
C PRO A 49 12.21 -16.35 -5.70
N ALA A 50 11.31 -16.32 -4.71
CA ALA A 50 10.14 -15.43 -4.75
C ALA A 50 10.57 -13.96 -4.70
N PHE A 51 11.55 -13.62 -3.86
CA PHE A 51 12.14 -12.29 -3.80
C PHE A 51 12.71 -11.85 -5.15
N VAL A 52 13.54 -12.70 -5.78
CA VAL A 52 14.16 -12.41 -7.08
C VAL A 52 13.08 -12.25 -8.16
N ASN A 53 12.10 -13.16 -8.20
CA ASN A 53 11.00 -13.07 -9.16
C ASN A 53 10.21 -11.77 -9.00
N GLN A 54 9.93 -11.33 -7.77
CA GLN A 54 9.21 -10.09 -7.55
C GLN A 54 10.06 -8.86 -7.87
N ALA A 55 11.34 -8.84 -7.48
CA ALA A 55 12.27 -7.75 -7.79
C ALA A 55 12.43 -7.57 -9.31
N VAL A 56 12.62 -8.67 -10.04
CA VAL A 56 12.76 -8.68 -11.50
C VAL A 56 11.43 -8.40 -12.22
N SER A 57 10.29 -8.78 -11.62
CA SER A 57 8.97 -8.49 -12.23
C SER A 57 8.66 -6.99 -12.35
N GLY A 58 9.40 -6.15 -11.62
CA GLY A 58 9.20 -4.70 -11.59
C GLY A 58 7.97 -4.25 -10.80
N ARG A 59 7.08 -5.16 -10.40
CA ARG A 59 5.77 -4.81 -9.80
C ARG A 59 5.87 -3.99 -8.50
N GLY A 60 7.04 -3.92 -7.88
CA GLY A 60 7.31 -3.13 -6.67
C GLY A 60 7.70 -1.66 -6.89
N TRP A 61 7.89 -1.18 -8.13
CA TRP A 61 8.55 0.10 -8.42
C TRP A 61 7.67 1.12 -9.18
N PRO A 62 6.51 1.52 -8.66
CA PRO A 62 5.56 2.37 -9.39
C PRO A 62 6.12 3.77 -9.69
N THR A 63 6.35 4.06 -10.96
CA THR A 63 6.84 5.32 -11.52
C THR A 63 5.77 6.40 -11.60
N PHE A 64 4.50 6.02 -11.48
CA PHE A 64 3.40 6.98 -11.41
C PHE A 64 3.36 7.74 -10.07
N ARG A 65 4.10 7.26 -9.06
CA ARG A 65 4.24 7.96 -7.79
C ARG A 65 5.29 9.07 -7.92
N PRO A 66 5.09 10.22 -7.27
CA PRO A 66 6.13 11.24 -7.19
C PRO A 66 7.36 10.69 -6.45
N SER A 67 8.52 11.30 -6.70
CA SER A 67 9.72 11.05 -5.91
C SER A 67 9.49 11.43 -4.45
N ALA A 68 10.21 10.78 -3.52
CA ALA A 68 10.14 11.09 -2.10
C ALA A 68 10.63 12.52 -1.84
N GLY A 69 9.68 13.44 -1.66
CA GLY A 69 9.93 14.81 -1.22
C GLY A 69 9.65 15.00 0.27
N PRO A 70 9.91 16.21 0.81
CA PRO A 70 9.59 16.55 2.19
C PRO A 70 8.11 16.31 2.55
N ALA A 71 7.19 16.58 1.61
CA ALA A 71 5.75 16.33 1.79
C ALA A 71 5.45 14.87 2.12
N ALA A 72 6.05 13.91 1.41
CA ALA A 72 5.84 12.49 1.65
C ALA A 72 6.33 12.04 3.04
N VAL A 73 7.43 12.63 3.53
CA VAL A 73 7.91 12.38 4.89
C VAL A 73 6.94 12.94 5.91
N VAL A 74 6.44 14.17 5.71
CA VAL A 74 5.44 14.79 6.60
C VAL A 74 4.13 14.00 6.63
N GLU A 75 3.64 13.54 5.48
CA GLU A 75 2.46 12.67 5.40
C GLU A 75 2.65 11.37 6.19
N MET A 76 3.83 10.74 6.05
CA MET A 76 4.16 9.54 6.83
C MET A 76 4.23 9.85 8.33
N LEU A 77 4.76 11.01 8.74
CA LEU A 77 4.71 11.45 10.14
C LEU A 77 3.27 11.65 10.63
N GLY A 78 2.40 12.23 9.81
CA GLY A 78 0.98 12.36 10.09
C GLY A 78 0.31 11.01 10.30
N LEU A 79 0.64 10.04 9.46
CA LEU A 79 0.15 8.67 9.55
C LEU A 79 0.58 7.97 10.84
N PHE A 80 1.82 8.14 11.30
CA PHE A 80 2.29 7.61 12.58
C PHE A 80 1.71 8.35 13.79
N SER A 81 1.38 9.63 13.64
CA SER A 81 0.96 10.51 14.73
C SER A 81 -0.53 10.41 15.03
N PHE A 82 -1.34 10.60 14.00
CA PHE A 82 -2.80 10.70 14.09
C PHE A 82 -3.53 9.90 13.00
N GLY A 83 -2.82 8.97 12.36
CA GLY A 83 -3.37 8.06 11.35
C GLY A 83 -3.80 8.69 10.02
N GLY A 84 -3.53 9.98 9.80
CA GLY A 84 -3.72 10.62 8.49
C GLY A 84 -5.16 11.02 8.14
N GLU A 85 -6.10 10.94 9.08
CA GLU A 85 -7.54 11.16 8.83
C GLU A 85 -8.04 12.51 9.37
N LEU A 86 -7.15 13.24 10.06
CA LEU A 86 -7.46 14.53 10.66
C LEU A 86 -7.33 15.65 9.63
N PHE A 87 -8.34 16.52 9.54
CA PHE A 87 -8.33 17.77 8.75
C PHE A 87 -7.94 17.60 7.26
N GLY A 88 -8.26 16.45 6.66
CA GLY A 88 -7.94 16.18 5.25
C GLY A 88 -6.46 15.89 4.98
N ALA A 89 -5.70 15.46 5.99
CA ALA A 89 -4.37 14.87 5.78
C ALA A 89 -4.43 13.61 4.90
N ALA A 90 -3.29 13.15 4.37
CA ALA A 90 -3.23 11.89 3.63
C ALA A 90 -3.35 10.70 4.58
N GLY A 91 -4.19 9.73 4.23
CA GLY A 91 -4.29 8.45 4.91
C GLY A 91 -3.90 7.28 4.01
N TYR A 92 -4.33 6.08 4.39
CA TYR A 92 -4.06 4.87 3.61
C TYR A 92 -4.86 4.80 2.30
N PHE A 93 -6.03 5.45 2.24
CA PHE A 93 -7.01 5.29 1.17
C PHE A 93 -7.30 6.57 0.38
N HIS A 94 -6.90 7.74 0.88
CA HIS A 94 -7.18 9.03 0.27
C HIS A 94 -5.93 9.90 0.16
N VAL A 95 -5.98 10.84 -0.79
CA VAL A 95 -4.92 11.80 -1.05
C VAL A 95 -5.05 12.97 -0.06
N ALA A 96 -3.93 13.56 0.36
CA ALA A 96 -3.95 14.77 1.18
C ALA A 96 -4.62 15.93 0.43
N HIS A 97 -5.54 16.61 1.10
CA HIS A 97 -6.01 17.96 0.75
C HIS A 97 -5.32 19.03 1.61
N LEU A 98 -4.72 18.61 2.72
CA LEU A 98 -4.00 19.48 3.63
C LEU A 98 -2.62 19.83 3.06
N SER A 99 -2.24 21.11 3.15
CA SER A 99 -0.91 21.54 2.74
C SER A 99 0.19 20.91 3.63
N PRO A 100 1.39 20.62 3.09
CA PRO A 100 2.44 19.94 3.85
C PRO A 100 2.88 20.68 5.12
N TRP A 101 2.87 22.01 5.15
CA TRP A 101 3.26 22.76 6.36
C TRP A 101 2.21 22.64 7.46
N MET A 102 0.92 22.62 7.13
CA MET A 102 -0.15 22.40 8.10
C MET A 102 -0.07 20.98 8.66
N ALA A 103 0.16 19.99 7.79
CA ALA A 103 0.40 18.62 8.22
C ALA A 103 1.61 18.54 9.17
N LEU A 104 2.70 19.26 8.87
CA LEU A 104 3.86 19.33 9.76
C LEU A 104 3.49 19.92 11.12
N LEU A 105 2.76 21.05 11.17
CA LEU A 105 2.31 21.65 12.43
C LEU A 105 1.48 20.68 13.28
N LEU A 106 0.57 19.92 12.65
CA LEU A 106 -0.23 18.90 13.35
C LEU A 106 0.63 17.76 13.91
N THR A 107 1.76 17.44 13.28
CA THR A 107 2.71 16.41 13.77
C THR A 107 3.65 16.90 14.87
N LEU A 108 3.84 18.22 15.04
CA LEU A 108 4.81 18.76 16.00
C LEU A 108 4.60 18.28 17.45
N PRO A 109 3.37 18.21 18.00
CA PRO A 109 3.17 17.70 19.37
C PRO A 109 3.65 16.25 19.52
N PHE A 110 3.46 15.42 18.51
CA PHE A 110 3.89 14.03 18.51
C PHE A 110 5.40 13.90 18.35
N LEU A 111 6.00 14.71 17.47
CA LEU A 111 7.46 14.80 17.35
C LEU A 111 8.11 15.28 18.67
N ALA A 112 7.46 16.20 19.39
CA ALA A 112 7.90 16.64 20.70
C ALA A 112 7.84 15.49 21.73
N LEU A 113 6.79 14.68 21.72
CA LEU A 113 6.70 13.46 22.55
C LEU A 113 7.78 12.43 22.18
N VAL A 114 8.01 12.19 20.89
CA VAL A 114 9.08 11.29 20.44
C VAL A 114 10.46 11.80 20.87
N GLY A 115 10.72 13.09 20.71
CA GLY A 115 11.95 13.74 21.18
C GLY A 115 12.13 13.63 22.69
N ALA A 116 11.05 13.87 23.45
CA ALA A 116 11.01 13.64 24.89
C ALA A 116 11.29 12.18 25.26
N GLY A 117 10.79 11.23 24.48
CA GLY A 117 11.04 9.80 24.64
C GLY A 117 12.49 9.40 24.40
N ILE A 118 13.11 9.92 23.34
CA ILE A 118 14.55 9.76 23.08
C ILE A 118 15.36 10.30 24.27
N TYR A 119 15.01 11.49 24.76
CA TYR A 119 15.65 12.10 25.92
C TYR A 119 15.41 11.35 27.23
N ALA A 120 14.24 10.72 27.40
CA ALA A 120 13.89 9.96 28.60
C ALA A 120 14.64 8.62 28.67
N LEU A 121 14.72 7.89 27.55
CA LEU A 121 15.34 6.57 27.51
C LEU A 121 16.87 6.64 27.63
N ARG A 122 17.47 7.66 27.00
CA ARG A 122 18.93 7.91 26.92
C ARG A 122 19.74 6.71 26.41
N GLY A 123 21.01 6.97 26.09
CA GLY A 123 22.00 5.94 25.79
C GLY A 123 21.56 4.92 24.72
N GLU A 124 21.85 3.64 24.99
CA GLU A 124 21.70 2.56 24.02
C GLU A 124 20.23 2.23 23.69
N ARG A 125 19.30 2.42 24.63
CA ARG A 125 17.87 2.16 24.41
C ARG A 125 17.28 3.19 23.44
N ALA A 126 17.59 4.47 23.65
CA ALA A 126 17.19 5.54 22.74
C ALA A 126 17.81 5.33 21.35
N TRP A 127 19.10 4.99 21.28
CA TRP A 127 19.79 4.71 20.03
C TRP A 127 19.15 3.54 19.27
N CYS A 128 18.83 2.43 19.96
CA CYS A 128 18.17 1.28 19.35
C CYS A 128 16.86 1.65 18.66
N LEU A 129 15.96 2.36 19.38
CA LEU A 129 14.65 2.73 18.84
C LEU A 129 14.76 3.80 17.76
N ALA A 130 15.69 4.75 17.90
CA ALA A 130 15.96 5.76 16.90
C ALA A 130 16.50 5.13 15.60
N CYS A 131 17.43 4.19 15.68
CA CYS A 131 17.92 3.45 14.51
C CYS A 131 16.81 2.62 13.87
N TYR A 132 16.05 1.86 14.68
CA TYR A 132 14.95 1.04 14.18
C TYR A 132 13.95 1.91 13.40
N TRP A 133 13.55 3.06 13.93
CA TRP A 133 12.59 3.93 13.26
C TRP A 133 13.20 4.74 12.10
N ALA A 134 14.27 5.51 12.36
CA ALA A 134 14.77 6.50 11.40
C ALA A 134 15.57 5.89 10.25
N ALA A 135 16.33 4.80 10.46
CA ALA A 135 17.23 4.28 9.44
C ALA A 135 16.48 3.70 8.21
N PRO A 136 15.40 2.90 8.38
CA PRO A 136 14.60 2.43 7.23
C PRO A 136 13.95 3.56 6.44
N ILE A 137 13.48 4.61 7.14
CA ILE A 137 12.92 5.81 6.50
C ILE A 137 14.00 6.51 5.67
N ALA A 138 15.15 6.79 6.28
CA ALA A 138 16.26 7.48 5.60
C ALA A 138 16.74 6.70 4.38
N ALA A 139 16.94 5.38 4.52
CA ALA A 139 17.32 4.52 3.40
C ALA A 139 16.29 4.55 2.28
N ALA A 140 15.00 4.46 2.59
CA ALA A 140 13.95 4.51 1.60
C ALA A 140 13.83 5.88 0.91
N VAL A 141 14.00 6.99 1.64
CA VAL A 141 14.03 8.35 1.05
C VAL A 141 15.18 8.48 0.06
N VAL A 142 16.38 8.02 0.42
CA VAL A 142 17.57 8.05 -0.45
C VAL A 142 17.36 7.20 -1.70
N VAL A 143 16.90 5.95 -1.55
CA VAL A 143 16.65 5.04 -2.68
C VAL A 143 15.51 5.57 -3.57
N SER A 144 14.49 6.20 -2.96
CA SER A 144 13.35 6.76 -3.67
C SER A 144 13.70 8.01 -4.48
N GLN A 145 14.87 8.63 -4.31
CA GLN A 145 15.36 9.67 -5.22
C GLN A 145 15.62 9.12 -6.64
N ARG A 146 15.84 7.80 -6.77
CA ARG A 146 16.08 7.14 -8.05
C ARG A 146 14.89 6.30 -8.53
N THR A 147 14.10 5.75 -7.60
CA THR A 147 13.18 4.62 -7.88
C THR A 147 11.75 4.76 -7.36
N ASN A 148 11.33 5.93 -6.86
CA ASN A 148 9.94 6.24 -6.43
C ASN A 148 9.28 5.16 -5.55
N ILE A 149 10.05 4.55 -4.64
CA ILE A 149 9.56 3.47 -3.77
C ILE A 149 8.89 3.94 -2.50
N PHE A 150 9.06 5.21 -2.14
CA PHE A 150 8.56 5.72 -0.87
C PHE A 150 7.04 5.76 -0.89
N TYR A 151 6.41 5.05 0.05
CA TYR A 151 4.98 5.11 0.24
C TYR A 151 4.65 4.88 1.72
N PRO A 152 3.91 5.76 2.41
CA PRO A 152 3.76 5.73 3.87
C PRO A 152 3.37 4.36 4.44
N ARG A 153 2.44 3.64 3.80
CA ARG A 153 2.00 2.31 4.25
C ARG A 153 3.10 1.26 4.30
N TYR A 154 4.19 1.47 3.56
CA TYR A 154 5.33 0.57 3.52
C TYR A 154 6.14 0.57 4.82
N PHE A 155 5.87 1.50 5.73
CA PHE A 155 6.60 1.67 6.98
C PHE A 155 5.82 1.21 8.21
N SER A 156 4.67 0.55 8.06
CA SER A 156 3.83 0.10 9.19
C SER A 156 4.59 -0.75 10.22
N PHE A 157 5.62 -1.48 9.81
CA PHE A 157 6.50 -2.26 10.70
C PHE A 157 7.39 -1.40 11.64
N LEU A 158 7.42 -0.08 11.45
CA LEU A 158 8.12 0.87 12.33
C LEU A 158 7.23 1.41 13.46
N ALA A 159 5.92 1.13 13.42
CA ALA A 159 4.98 1.59 14.43
C ALA A 159 5.34 1.19 15.86
N PRO A 160 5.90 -0.01 16.14
CA PRO A 160 6.31 -0.36 17.50
C PRO A 160 7.40 0.56 18.07
N ALA A 161 8.42 0.91 17.28
CA ALA A 161 9.47 1.81 17.73
C ALA A 161 8.94 3.21 18.02
N TRP A 162 8.07 3.72 17.13
CA TRP A 162 7.39 4.99 17.31
C TRP A 162 6.53 5.01 18.58
N ALA A 163 5.72 3.97 18.80
CA ALA A 163 4.86 3.85 19.97
C ALA A 163 5.65 3.80 21.28
N LEU A 164 6.77 3.06 21.34
CA LEU A 164 7.64 3.00 22.52
C LEU A 164 8.31 4.35 22.82
N LEU A 165 8.75 5.07 21.79
CA LEU A 165 9.30 6.42 21.95
C LEU A 165 8.22 7.39 22.44
N MET A 166 7.02 7.38 21.85
CA MET A 166 5.91 8.19 22.33
C MET A 166 5.56 7.88 23.78
N ALA A 167 5.44 6.60 24.15
CA ALA A 167 5.11 6.18 25.51
C ALA A 167 6.15 6.68 26.53
N ALA A 168 7.45 6.58 26.21
CA ALA A 168 8.51 7.13 27.05
C ALA A 168 8.42 8.66 27.18
N GLY A 169 8.05 9.36 26.09
CA GLY A 169 7.82 10.80 26.09
C GLY A 169 6.63 11.21 26.95
N MET A 170 5.51 10.52 26.82
CA MET A 170 4.31 10.74 27.63
C MET A 170 4.61 10.53 29.13
N ASP A 171 5.37 9.49 29.47
CA ASP A 171 5.78 9.23 30.84
C ASP A 171 6.66 10.36 31.39
N LEU A 172 7.61 10.87 30.60
CA LEU A 172 8.44 12.01 30.99
C LEU A 172 7.60 13.28 31.21
N VAL A 173 6.66 13.56 30.31
CA VAL A 173 5.72 14.69 30.43
C VAL A 173 4.90 14.55 31.71
N ALA A 174 4.35 13.36 31.98
CA ALA A 174 3.56 13.09 33.18
C ALA A 174 4.38 13.23 34.49
N ARG A 175 5.68 12.95 34.46
CA ARG A 175 6.60 13.22 35.60
C ARG A 175 6.94 14.71 35.76
N SER A 176 6.89 15.48 34.68
CA SER A 176 7.37 16.86 34.66
C SER A 176 6.26 17.88 34.92
N LEU A 177 5.04 17.62 34.43
CA LEU A 177 3.88 18.53 34.56
C LEU A 177 3.43 18.82 35.99
N PRO A 178 3.49 17.91 36.99
CA PRO A 178 3.17 18.24 38.38
C PRO A 178 4.02 19.38 38.97
N ARG A 179 5.16 19.73 38.35
CA ARG A 179 5.98 20.86 38.79
C ARG A 179 5.32 22.21 38.51
N LEU A 180 4.36 22.26 37.58
CA LEU A 180 3.58 23.46 37.27
C LEU A 180 2.54 23.71 38.38
N PRO A 181 2.45 24.93 38.95
CA PRO A 181 1.55 25.23 40.06
C PRO A 181 0.09 24.83 39.82
N SER A 182 -0.41 24.99 38.59
CA SER A 182 -1.78 24.67 38.20
C SER A 182 -2.10 23.17 38.12
N LEU A 183 -1.09 22.32 37.95
CA LEU A 183 -1.25 20.86 37.80
C LEU A 183 -0.75 20.07 39.01
N ARG A 184 -0.22 20.75 40.04
CA ARG A 184 0.19 20.16 41.32
C ARG A 184 -0.85 19.25 42.00
N PRO A 185 -2.17 19.56 41.99
CA PRO A 185 -3.13 18.68 42.66
C PRO A 185 -3.36 17.35 41.91
N LEU A 186 -2.93 17.23 40.65
CA LEU A 186 -3.13 16.03 39.86
C LEU A 186 -2.02 15.00 40.13
N SER A 187 -2.42 13.75 40.31
CA SER A 187 -1.46 12.65 40.44
C SER A 187 -0.79 12.34 39.09
N ARG A 188 0.44 11.84 39.11
CA ARG A 188 1.15 11.41 37.88
C ARG A 188 0.33 10.43 37.02
N PRO A 189 -0.35 9.40 37.59
CA PRO A 189 -1.23 8.53 36.80
C PRO A 189 -2.37 9.28 36.10
N ALA A 190 -2.97 10.27 36.77
CA ALA A 190 -4.04 11.08 36.17
C ALA A 190 -3.52 11.91 34.98
N ILE A 191 -2.34 12.51 35.11
CA ILE A 191 -1.70 13.26 34.01
C ILE A 191 -1.33 12.32 32.85
N ALA A 192 -0.71 11.17 33.15
CA ALA A 192 -0.36 10.18 32.14
C ALA A 192 -1.59 9.71 31.37
N MET A 193 -2.69 9.40 32.09
CA MET A 193 -3.96 9.04 31.49
C MET A 193 -4.52 10.17 30.61
N GLY A 194 -4.48 11.41 31.09
CA GLY A 194 -4.93 12.58 30.31
C GLY A 194 -4.14 12.77 29.01
N VAL A 195 -2.82 12.58 29.04
CA VAL A 195 -1.97 12.65 27.83
C VAL A 195 -2.30 11.51 26.87
N VAL A 196 -2.48 10.28 27.37
CA VAL A 196 -2.88 9.13 26.55
C VAL A 196 -4.24 9.38 25.90
N ILE A 197 -5.23 9.83 26.67
CA ILE A 197 -6.57 10.18 26.16
C ILE A 197 -6.47 11.26 25.09
N ALA A 198 -5.67 12.31 25.30
CA ALA A 198 -5.49 13.36 24.31
C ALA A 198 -4.92 12.82 22.99
N VAL A 199 -3.90 11.94 23.06
CA VAL A 199 -3.34 11.30 21.86
C VAL A 199 -4.34 10.37 21.17
N LEU A 200 -5.08 9.57 21.93
CA LEU A 200 -6.10 8.68 21.38
C LEU A 200 -7.26 9.45 20.76
N ALA A 201 -7.70 10.56 21.37
CA ALA A 201 -8.77 11.41 20.85
C ALA A 201 -8.44 11.99 19.48
N VAL A 202 -7.18 12.39 19.25
CA VAL A 202 -6.72 12.89 17.93
C VAL A 202 -6.61 11.76 16.91
N ASN A 203 -6.44 10.50 17.34
CA ASN A 203 -6.43 9.32 16.48
C ASN A 203 -7.83 8.74 16.21
N ALA A 204 -8.83 9.07 17.04
CA ALA A 204 -10.19 8.52 16.92
C ALA A 204 -10.85 8.69 15.53
N PRO A 205 -10.66 9.82 14.79
CA PRO A 205 -11.22 9.98 13.45
C PRO A 205 -10.81 8.89 12.46
N VAL A 206 -9.67 8.23 12.70
CA VAL A 206 -9.21 7.11 11.86
C VAL A 206 -10.21 5.98 11.84
N ILE A 207 -10.84 5.69 12.96
CA ILE A 207 -11.86 4.63 13.05
C ILE A 207 -12.99 4.95 12.08
N ASN A 208 -13.45 6.20 12.03
CA ASN A 208 -14.50 6.63 11.12
C ASN A 208 -14.08 6.51 9.65
N GLY A 209 -12.85 6.90 9.30
CA GLY A 209 -12.33 6.76 7.93
C GLY A 209 -12.31 5.31 7.44
N TYR A 210 -12.06 4.35 8.33
CA TYR A 210 -12.11 2.91 8.03
C TYR A 210 -13.53 2.33 8.01
N SER A 211 -14.45 2.84 8.83
CA SER A 211 -15.80 2.28 9.01
C SER A 211 -16.89 2.97 8.19
N TRP A 212 -16.58 4.07 7.50
CA TRP A 212 -17.58 4.79 6.72
C TRP A 212 -17.95 3.99 5.46
N GLU A 213 -19.22 3.60 5.34
CA GLU A 213 -19.82 2.91 4.18
C GLU A 213 -19.64 3.64 2.83
N GLY A 214 -19.31 4.94 2.83
CA GLY A 214 -19.02 5.71 1.62
C GLY A 214 -17.57 5.59 1.15
N ASN A 215 -16.71 4.90 1.91
CA ASN A 215 -15.32 4.62 1.53
C ASN A 215 -15.18 3.29 0.78
N ASP A 216 -16.24 2.86 0.08
CA ASP A 216 -16.18 1.79 -0.92
C ASP A 216 -15.43 2.31 -2.16
N THR A 217 -14.13 2.55 -2.00
CA THR A 217 -13.24 3.01 -3.09
C THR A 217 -13.25 2.04 -4.27
N TYR A 218 -13.69 0.79 -4.06
CA TYR A 218 -13.88 -0.22 -5.08
C TYR A 218 -15.12 -1.07 -4.77
N ASN A 219 -16.26 -0.79 -5.41
CA ASN A 219 -17.47 -1.57 -5.20
C ASN A 219 -17.51 -2.82 -6.10
N TRP A 220 -16.60 -3.77 -5.79
CA TRP A 220 -16.47 -5.06 -6.47
C TRP A 220 -17.74 -5.90 -6.40
N ARG A 221 -18.51 -5.75 -5.32
CA ARG A 221 -19.77 -6.46 -5.12
C ARG A 221 -20.80 -6.03 -6.17
N ALA A 222 -21.08 -4.73 -6.28
CA ALA A 222 -22.05 -4.22 -7.25
C ALA A 222 -21.63 -4.52 -8.70
N ALA A 223 -20.32 -4.42 -9.00
CA ALA A 223 -19.79 -4.82 -10.29
C ALA A 223 -20.07 -6.31 -10.61
N ALA A 224 -19.85 -7.19 -9.64
CA ALA A 224 -20.12 -8.62 -9.78
C ALA A 224 -21.63 -8.93 -9.86
N GLU A 225 -22.47 -8.19 -9.12
CA GLU A 225 -23.93 -8.33 -9.16
C GLU A 225 -24.49 -8.00 -10.55
N VAL A 226 -24.06 -6.90 -11.18
CA VAL A 226 -24.48 -6.55 -12.54
C VAL A 226 -24.08 -7.61 -13.55
N VAL A 227 -22.83 -8.08 -13.50
CA VAL A 227 -22.40 -9.16 -14.39
C VAL A 227 -23.16 -10.46 -14.10
N THR A 228 -23.45 -10.78 -12.84
CA THR A 228 -24.24 -11.97 -12.49
C THR A 228 -25.67 -11.90 -13.01
N ALA A 229 -26.29 -10.72 -12.95
CA ALA A 229 -27.66 -10.50 -13.39
C ALA A 229 -27.82 -10.53 -14.92
N GLU A 230 -26.80 -10.07 -15.66
CA GLU A 230 -26.95 -9.80 -17.10
C GLU A 230 -26.11 -10.69 -18.02
N ALA A 231 -25.05 -11.32 -17.49
CA ALA A 231 -24.18 -12.18 -18.30
C ALA A 231 -24.76 -13.57 -18.49
N ALA A 232 -24.50 -14.15 -19.66
CA ALA A 232 -24.86 -15.52 -19.99
C ALA A 232 -23.64 -16.43 -19.77
N PRO A 233 -23.84 -17.74 -19.50
CA PRO A 233 -22.72 -18.66 -19.27
C PRO A 233 -21.70 -18.74 -20.43
N ASN A 234 -22.12 -18.41 -21.66
CA ASN A 234 -21.27 -18.42 -22.85
C ASN A 234 -20.63 -17.05 -23.16
N ASP A 235 -20.86 -16.01 -22.37
CA ASP A 235 -20.09 -14.77 -22.48
C ASP A 235 -18.66 -14.97 -21.95
N TYR A 236 -17.79 -13.99 -22.23
CA TYR A 236 -16.38 -14.03 -21.82
C TYR A 236 -16.03 -12.87 -20.88
N LEU A 237 -15.21 -13.13 -19.84
CA LEU A 237 -14.70 -12.12 -18.91
C LEU A 237 -13.22 -11.77 -19.14
N LEU A 238 -12.92 -10.47 -19.26
CA LEU A 238 -11.57 -9.94 -19.38
C LEU A 238 -11.26 -8.98 -18.23
N PHE A 239 -10.27 -9.32 -17.41
CA PHE A 239 -9.87 -8.49 -16.27
C PHE A 239 -8.69 -7.59 -16.64
N VAL A 240 -8.84 -6.26 -16.46
CA VAL A 240 -7.85 -5.27 -16.89
C VAL A 240 -7.61 -4.18 -15.84
N PRO A 241 -6.46 -4.18 -15.14
CA PRO A 241 -5.40 -5.16 -15.19
C PRO A 241 -5.78 -6.49 -14.52
N GLY A 242 -4.96 -7.51 -14.74
CA GLY A 242 -5.23 -8.87 -14.28
C GLY A 242 -5.45 -9.03 -12.77
N PHE A 243 -4.97 -8.11 -11.92
CA PHE A 243 -5.26 -8.16 -10.49
C PHE A 243 -6.72 -7.86 -10.14
N ALA A 244 -7.52 -7.31 -11.07
CA ALA A 244 -8.97 -7.13 -10.88
C ALA A 244 -9.72 -8.45 -10.75
N GLN A 245 -9.13 -9.56 -11.23
CA GLN A 245 -9.73 -10.89 -11.17
C GLN A 245 -9.98 -11.33 -9.72
N THR A 246 -8.97 -11.29 -8.86
CA THR A 246 -9.07 -11.78 -7.48
C THR A 246 -10.21 -11.14 -6.67
N PRO A 247 -10.32 -9.79 -6.58
CA PRO A 247 -11.41 -9.18 -5.81
C PRO A 247 -12.78 -9.36 -6.47
N PHE A 248 -12.86 -9.42 -7.80
CA PHE A 248 -14.13 -9.64 -8.49
C PHE A 248 -14.67 -11.06 -8.28
N GLU A 249 -13.83 -12.09 -8.43
CA GLU A 249 -14.20 -13.51 -8.24
C GLU A 249 -14.56 -13.86 -6.80
N TYR A 250 -14.17 -13.02 -5.85
CA TYR A 250 -14.67 -13.15 -4.48
C TYR A 250 -16.21 -13.07 -4.44
N TYR A 251 -16.81 -12.17 -5.23
CA TYR A 251 -18.27 -11.98 -5.33
C TYR A 251 -18.90 -12.74 -6.50
N TYR A 252 -18.23 -12.82 -7.65
CA TYR A 252 -18.76 -13.51 -8.84
C TYR A 252 -18.44 -15.01 -8.81
N LYS A 253 -19.49 -15.86 -8.82
CA LYS A 253 -19.36 -17.33 -8.79
C LYS A 253 -19.81 -18.05 -10.07
N GLY A 254 -20.07 -17.31 -11.15
CA GLY A 254 -20.49 -17.92 -12.41
C GLY A 254 -19.38 -18.68 -13.15
N SER A 255 -19.77 -19.45 -14.16
CA SER A 255 -18.91 -20.38 -14.89
C SER A 255 -18.27 -19.81 -16.15
N MET A 256 -18.45 -18.51 -16.45
CA MET A 256 -17.91 -17.89 -17.66
C MET A 256 -16.40 -18.14 -17.81
N GLU A 257 -15.99 -18.37 -19.06
CA GLU A 257 -14.58 -18.36 -19.44
C GLU A 257 -14.02 -16.95 -19.19
N ARG A 258 -12.78 -16.89 -18.69
CA ARG A 258 -12.20 -15.65 -18.20
C ARG A 258 -10.69 -15.62 -18.36
N ARG A 259 -10.12 -14.42 -18.54
CA ARG A 259 -8.66 -14.25 -18.57
C ARG A 259 -8.21 -12.92 -17.98
N PRO A 260 -7.14 -12.91 -17.17
CA PRO A 260 -6.48 -11.66 -16.78
C PRO A 260 -5.61 -11.13 -17.92
N LEU A 261 -5.72 -9.83 -18.20
CA LEU A 261 -4.86 -9.10 -19.12
C LEU A 261 -4.00 -8.11 -18.34
N TRP A 262 -2.71 -8.08 -18.65
CA TRP A 262 -1.77 -7.12 -18.07
C TRP A 262 -1.30 -6.16 -19.17
N PRO A 263 -1.86 -4.93 -19.26
CA PRO A 263 -1.41 -3.96 -20.23
C PRO A 263 0.10 -3.70 -20.11
N VAL A 264 0.79 -3.57 -21.24
CA VAL A 264 2.24 -3.33 -21.24
C VAL A 264 2.59 -2.00 -20.60
N GLU A 265 1.67 -1.02 -20.69
CA GLU A 265 1.75 0.28 -20.07
C GLU A 265 1.83 0.19 -18.54
N ASN A 266 1.16 -0.80 -17.94
CA ASN A 266 1.26 -1.04 -16.50
C ASN A 266 2.67 -1.51 -16.10
N TYR A 267 3.46 -2.06 -17.04
CA TYR A 267 4.88 -2.37 -16.83
C TYR A 267 5.79 -1.17 -17.14
N LEU A 268 5.39 -0.29 -18.07
CA LEU A 268 6.08 0.99 -18.29
C LEU A 268 5.97 1.88 -17.05
N MET A 269 4.85 1.81 -16.34
CA MET A 269 4.65 2.39 -15.01
C MET A 269 5.60 1.84 -13.94
N VAL A 270 6.45 0.85 -14.23
CA VAL A 270 7.48 0.37 -13.31
C VAL A 270 8.86 0.28 -13.96
N ARG A 271 9.09 1.02 -15.06
CA ARG A 271 10.33 0.99 -15.87
C ARG A 271 10.71 -0.40 -16.38
N VAL A 272 9.78 -1.34 -16.43
CA VAL A 272 10.02 -2.66 -17.03
C VAL A 272 9.55 -2.64 -18.48
N LYS A 273 10.50 -2.82 -19.40
CA LYS A 273 10.19 -3.04 -20.81
C LYS A 273 9.68 -4.46 -20.97
N LYS A 274 8.35 -4.63 -20.98
CA LYS A 274 7.71 -5.89 -21.31
C LYS A 274 7.12 -5.81 -22.71
N LYS A 275 7.41 -6.83 -23.54
CA LYS A 275 6.74 -6.97 -24.83
C LYS A 275 5.25 -7.33 -24.59
N PRO A 276 4.34 -6.91 -25.48
CA PRO A 276 2.97 -7.42 -25.45
C PRO A 276 2.95 -8.94 -25.43
N ASP A 277 1.97 -9.53 -24.75
CA ASP A 277 1.76 -10.98 -24.81
C ASP A 277 1.51 -11.37 -26.28
N PRO A 278 2.38 -12.17 -26.92
CA PRO A 278 2.23 -12.51 -28.32
C PRO A 278 0.97 -13.35 -28.58
N ALA A 279 0.39 -13.98 -27.55
CA ALA A 279 -0.88 -14.68 -27.66
C ALA A 279 -2.08 -13.74 -27.76
N ILE A 280 -1.92 -12.45 -27.44
CA ILE A 280 -2.99 -11.46 -27.39
C ILE A 280 -2.82 -10.51 -28.58
N GLY A 281 -3.52 -10.83 -29.66
CA GLY A 281 -3.50 -10.08 -30.90
C GLY A 281 -4.83 -10.13 -31.66
N LYS A 282 -4.83 -9.64 -32.89
CA LYS A 282 -6.05 -9.58 -33.72
C LYS A 282 -6.72 -10.94 -33.92
N SER A 283 -5.93 -12.00 -34.13
CA SER A 283 -6.45 -13.37 -34.29
C SER A 283 -7.17 -13.86 -33.04
N TRP A 284 -6.63 -13.59 -31.85
CA TRP A 284 -7.25 -13.92 -30.58
C TRP A 284 -8.58 -13.20 -30.39
N VAL A 285 -8.62 -11.89 -30.66
CA VAL A 285 -9.87 -11.10 -30.60
C VAL A 285 -10.94 -11.64 -31.54
N LEU A 286 -10.56 -11.96 -32.79
CA LEU A 286 -11.50 -12.54 -33.76
C LEU A 286 -11.95 -13.95 -33.37
N GLY A 287 -11.08 -14.73 -32.74
CA GLY A 287 -11.42 -16.04 -32.17
C GLY A 287 -12.45 -15.90 -31.05
N LEU A 288 -12.22 -15.00 -30.10
CA LEU A 288 -13.17 -14.71 -29.02
C LEU A 288 -14.51 -14.24 -29.56
N ALA A 289 -14.51 -13.32 -30.53
CA ALA A 289 -15.74 -12.82 -31.15
C ALA A 289 -16.53 -13.95 -31.82
N LYS A 290 -15.87 -14.95 -32.43
CA LYS A 290 -16.58 -16.10 -33.00
C LYS A 290 -17.13 -17.04 -31.94
N ALA A 291 -16.42 -17.22 -30.83
CA ALA A 291 -16.77 -18.18 -29.78
C ALA A 291 -17.84 -17.66 -28.81
N HIS A 292 -17.83 -16.35 -28.51
CA HIS A 292 -18.65 -15.76 -27.47
C HIS A 292 -19.53 -14.62 -28.02
N PRO A 293 -20.81 -14.54 -27.61
CA PRO A 293 -21.72 -13.48 -28.06
C PRO A 293 -21.36 -12.11 -27.46
N ARG A 294 -20.84 -12.08 -26.22
CA ARG A 294 -20.45 -10.84 -25.54
C ARG A 294 -19.12 -11.00 -24.82
N LEU A 295 -18.43 -9.87 -24.69
CA LEU A 295 -17.21 -9.70 -23.92
C LEU A 295 -17.49 -8.70 -22.79
N TRP A 296 -17.29 -9.13 -21.57
CA TRP A 296 -17.34 -8.31 -20.37
C TRP A 296 -15.93 -7.92 -19.95
N ILE A 297 -15.63 -6.63 -19.90
CA ILE A 297 -14.36 -6.11 -19.41
C ILE A 297 -14.58 -5.59 -18.00
N VAL A 298 -13.86 -6.15 -17.03
CA VAL A 298 -13.83 -5.65 -15.66
C VAL A 298 -12.49 -4.95 -15.47
N ALA A 299 -12.53 -3.62 -15.38
CA ALA A 299 -11.36 -2.78 -15.31
C ALA A 299 -11.23 -2.00 -13.99
N THR A 300 -10.00 -1.69 -13.59
CA THR A 300 -9.74 -0.89 -12.38
C THR A 300 -8.42 -0.13 -12.46
N VAL A 301 -8.22 0.82 -11.55
CA VAL A 301 -6.99 1.61 -11.49
C VAL A 301 -5.82 0.84 -10.84
N PRO A 302 -4.57 1.14 -11.22
CA PRO A 302 -4.17 2.04 -12.30
C PRO A 302 -4.37 1.40 -13.69
N LEU A 303 -5.07 2.14 -14.57
CA LEU A 303 -5.19 1.86 -15.99
C LEU A 303 -4.92 3.16 -16.75
N PRO A 304 -3.72 3.39 -17.30
CA PRO A 304 -3.42 4.62 -18.01
C PRO A 304 -4.25 4.73 -19.29
N ASP A 305 -4.58 5.96 -19.71
CA ASP A 305 -5.38 6.23 -20.91
C ASP A 305 -4.81 5.54 -22.16
N SER A 306 -3.48 5.48 -22.29
CA SER A 306 -2.82 4.79 -23.39
C SER A 306 -3.07 3.28 -23.41
N ALA A 307 -3.18 2.63 -22.24
CA ALA A 307 -3.57 1.23 -22.13
C ALA A 307 -5.03 1.03 -22.58
N PHE A 308 -5.92 1.94 -22.17
CA PHE A 308 -7.32 1.88 -22.55
C PHE A 308 -7.51 2.10 -24.06
N ILE A 309 -6.82 3.09 -24.65
CA ILE A 309 -6.81 3.34 -26.10
C ILE A 309 -6.29 2.11 -26.86
N ARG A 310 -5.18 1.52 -26.42
CA ARG A 310 -4.62 0.31 -27.06
C ARG A 310 -5.59 -0.86 -26.95
N LEU A 311 -6.18 -1.09 -25.77
CA LEU A 311 -7.16 -2.14 -25.55
C LEU A 311 -8.37 -1.98 -26.48
N ARG A 312 -8.91 -0.76 -26.59
CA ARG A 312 -10.03 -0.46 -27.48
C ARG A 312 -9.66 -0.72 -28.95
N ALA A 313 -8.49 -0.28 -29.38
CA ALA A 313 -8.00 -0.52 -30.74
C ALA A 313 -7.80 -2.02 -31.03
N LEU A 314 -7.31 -2.79 -30.05
CA LEU A 314 -7.16 -4.24 -30.15
C LEU A 314 -8.52 -4.94 -30.30
N LEU A 315 -9.54 -4.52 -29.55
CA LEU A 315 -10.86 -5.16 -29.51
C LEU A 315 -11.79 -4.76 -30.66
N ALA A 316 -11.62 -3.57 -31.23
CA ALA A 316 -12.48 -3.00 -32.28
C ALA A 316 -12.76 -3.92 -33.49
N PRO A 317 -11.83 -4.78 -33.97
CA PRO A 317 -12.12 -5.68 -35.09
C PRO A 317 -13.13 -6.79 -34.80
N GLY A 318 -13.32 -7.17 -33.52
CA GLY A 318 -14.18 -8.29 -33.14
C GLY A 318 -15.38 -7.89 -32.28
N PHE A 319 -15.30 -6.73 -31.60
CA PHE A 319 -16.30 -6.30 -30.65
C PHE A 319 -16.63 -4.82 -30.85
N ALA A 320 -17.92 -4.47 -30.75
CA ALA A 320 -18.40 -3.10 -30.83
C ALA A 320 -19.69 -2.90 -30.03
N GLY A 321 -20.12 -1.64 -29.94
CA GLY A 321 -21.24 -1.24 -29.11
C GLY A 321 -21.00 -1.54 -27.63
N GLY A 322 -22.00 -1.32 -26.80
CA GLY A 322 -21.92 -1.72 -25.41
C GLY A 322 -22.65 -0.85 -24.41
N ARG A 323 -22.67 -1.35 -23.18
CA ARG A 323 -23.04 -0.61 -21.98
C ARG A 323 -21.81 -0.49 -21.08
N GLN A 324 -21.78 0.57 -20.29
CA GLN A 324 -20.72 0.82 -19.31
C GLN A 324 -21.36 1.12 -17.97
N TRP A 325 -20.72 0.62 -16.91
CA TRP A 325 -21.04 0.91 -15.53
C TRP A 325 -19.77 1.35 -14.79
N ASP A 326 -19.94 2.27 -13.83
CA ASP A 326 -18.90 2.74 -12.94
C ASP A 326 -19.33 2.44 -11.50
N PHE A 327 -18.49 1.71 -10.78
CA PHE A 327 -18.69 1.28 -9.40
C PHE A 327 -17.56 1.81 -8.50
N HIS A 328 -17.18 3.07 -8.72
CA HIS A 328 -16.07 3.77 -8.06
C HIS A 328 -14.75 3.04 -8.29
N TYR A 329 -14.00 3.48 -9.32
CA TYR A 329 -12.72 2.87 -9.74
C TYR A 329 -12.78 1.40 -10.16
N VAL A 330 -13.98 0.81 -10.23
CA VAL A 330 -14.25 -0.49 -10.85
C VAL A 330 -15.21 -0.25 -12.01
N TYR A 331 -14.71 -0.41 -13.22
CA TYR A 331 -15.45 -0.16 -14.45
C TYR A 331 -15.83 -1.48 -15.09
N VAL A 332 -17.10 -1.61 -15.47
CA VAL A 332 -17.58 -2.78 -16.22
C VAL A 332 -18.00 -2.31 -17.61
N TYR A 333 -17.51 -2.97 -18.64
CA TYR A 333 -17.91 -2.73 -20.03
C TYR A 333 -18.48 -4.01 -20.61
N GLU A 334 -19.69 -3.95 -21.16
CA GLU A 334 -20.24 -5.01 -22.01
C GLU A 334 -19.96 -4.63 -23.46
N LEU A 335 -19.30 -5.49 -24.24
CA LEU A 335 -19.12 -5.32 -25.67
C LEU A 335 -19.78 -6.48 -26.42
N ARG A 336 -20.45 -6.18 -27.55
CA ARG A 336 -21.11 -7.20 -28.36
C ARG A 336 -20.17 -7.70 -29.43
N SER A 337 -20.18 -9.02 -29.64
CA SER A 337 -19.41 -9.63 -30.71
C SER A 337 -19.99 -9.26 -32.07
N LEU A 338 -19.10 -8.87 -32.99
CA LEU A 338 -19.40 -8.68 -34.41
C LEU A 338 -19.31 -9.99 -35.21
N GLY A 339 -18.66 -11.02 -34.64
CA GLY A 339 -18.37 -12.28 -35.31
C GLY A 339 -19.23 -13.45 -34.86
N TYR A 340 -20.00 -13.29 -33.80
CA TYR A 340 -20.82 -14.35 -33.24
C TYR A 340 -22.05 -14.55 -34.12
N LYS A 341 -22.06 -15.65 -34.86
CA LYS A 341 -23.29 -16.19 -35.43
C LYS A 341 -23.80 -17.17 -34.40
N ALA A 342 -24.98 -16.92 -33.84
CA ALA A 342 -25.67 -17.95 -33.07
C ALA A 342 -25.65 -19.20 -33.94
N GLN A 343 -24.93 -20.24 -33.51
CA GLN A 343 -25.10 -21.54 -34.13
C GLN A 343 -26.57 -21.83 -33.93
N ALA A 344 -27.35 -21.76 -35.01
CA ALA A 344 -28.75 -22.11 -34.98
C ALA A 344 -28.78 -23.45 -34.27
N ALA A 345 -29.39 -23.48 -33.09
CA ALA A 345 -29.56 -24.69 -32.31
C ALA A 345 -30.13 -25.70 -33.30
N ARG A 346 -29.31 -26.67 -33.71
CA ARG A 346 -29.84 -27.82 -34.41
C ARG A 346 -30.70 -28.50 -33.35
N PRO A 347 -32.04 -28.53 -33.53
CA PRO A 347 -32.90 -29.25 -32.61
C PRO A 347 -32.46 -30.71 -32.49
#